data_AF-A0A7V2AU09-F1
#
_entry.id   AF-A0A7V2AU09-F1
#
_cell.length_a   1.000
_cell.length_b   1.000
_cell.length_c   1.000
_cell.angle_alpha   90.00
_cell.angle_beta   90.00
_cell.angle_gamma   90.00
#
_symmetry.space_group_name_H-M   'P 1'
#
loop_
_entity.id
_entity.type
_entity.pdbx_description
1 polymer ?
#
loop_
_entity_poly.entity_id
_entity_poly.type
_entity_poly.pdbx_seq_one_letter_code
_entity_poly.pdbx_strand_id
1 'polypeptide(L)' 'LTCLVFFRLRRDGRVDDVRIEQGSGNTYFDRSAMRAVRSAAPFPPLPRAFTDDYLGIHFTFVQKD' A
#
# COMPACT_ATOMS: atom_id res chain seq x y z
N LEU A 1 -9.41 14.35 -4.45
CA LEU A 1 -8.92 13.87 -3.12
C LEU A 1 -7.57 13.18 -3.29
N THR A 2 -6.64 13.34 -2.35
CA THR A 2 -5.32 12.69 -2.39
C THR A 2 -5.00 12.03 -1.05
N CYS A 3 -4.61 10.75 -1.07
CA CYS A 3 -4.29 9.97 0.12
C CYS A 3 -2.98 9.19 -0.11
N LEU A 4 -2.00 9.35 0.77
CA LEU A 4 -0.74 8.60 0.73
C LEU A 4 -0.83 7.42 1.70
N VAL A 5 -0.67 6.21 1.16
CA VAL A 5 -0.65 4.97 1.92
C VAL A 5 0.76 4.38 1.90
N PHE A 6 1.25 3.97 3.06
CA PHE A 6 2.44 3.14 3.19
C PHE A 6 2.06 1.70 3.49
N PHE A 7 2.82 0.76 2.95
CA PHE A 7 2.77 -0.64 3.32
C PHE A 7 4.09 -1.35 3.02
N ARG A 8 4.32 -2.49 3.68
CA ARG A 8 5.49 -3.35 3.40
C ARG A 8 5.05 -4.54 2.55
N LEU A 9 5.75 -4.76 1.44
CA LEU A 9 5.63 -5.94 0.60
C LEU A 9 6.70 -6.96 1.01
N ARG A 10 6.27 -8.08 1.58
CA ARG A 10 7.16 -9.19 1.95
C ARG A 10 7.63 -9.97 0.73
N ARG A 11 8.75 -10.70 0.88
CA ARG A 11 9.31 -11.52 -0.20
C ARG A 11 8.34 -12.51 -0.84
N ASP A 12 7.38 -13.02 -0.07
CA ASP A 12 6.35 -13.97 -0.51
C ASP A 12 5.12 -13.32 -1.16
N GLY A 13 5.13 -12.00 -1.35
CA GLY A 13 4.01 -11.26 -1.94
C GLY A 13 2.97 -10.78 -0.93
N ARG A 14 3.08 -11.16 0.36
CA ARG A 14 2.15 -10.68 1.39
C ARG A 14 2.41 -9.23 1.75
N VAL A 15 1.37 -8.56 2.22
CA VAL A 15 1.43 -7.18 2.67
C VAL A 15 1.16 -7.09 4.17
N ASP A 16 1.95 -6.29 4.87
CA ASP A 16 1.71 -5.89 6.25
C ASP A 16 2.00 -4.39 6.46
N ASP A 17 1.79 -3.90 7.69
CA ASP A 17 1.98 -2.49 8.08
C ASP A 17 1.28 -1.46 7.17
N VAL A 18 0.05 -1.79 6.72
CA VAL A 18 -0.77 -0.89 5.90
C VAL A 18 -1.28 0.26 6.75
N ARG A 19 -0.79 1.48 6.49
CA ARG A 19 -1.16 2.70 7.20
C ARG A 19 -1.27 3.90 6.27
N ILE A 20 -2.07 4.87 6.68
CA ILE A 20 -2.14 6.17 6.01
C ILE A 20 -1.00 7.04 6.54
N GLU A 21 -0.18 7.58 5.64
CA GLU A 21 0.84 8.56 5.99
C GLU A 21 0.33 9.99 5.87
N GLN A 22 -0.48 10.25 4.84
CA GLN A 22 -1.14 11.53 4.62
C GLN A 22 -2.58 11.29 4.20
N GLY A 23 -3.52 11.66 5.06
CA GLY A 23 -4.95 11.52 4.79
C GLY A 23 -5.46 12.58 3.82
N SER A 24 -6.54 12.27 3.12
CA SER A 24 -7.20 13.19 2.19
C SER A 24 -8.14 14.20 2.85
N GLY A 25 -8.40 14.03 4.15
CA GLY A 25 -9.47 14.72 4.87
C GLY A 25 -10.85 14.05 4.71
N ASN A 26 -10.97 13.03 3.86
CA ASN A 26 -12.20 12.23 3.72
C ASN A 26 -11.96 10.79 4.19
N THR A 27 -12.54 10.44 5.34
CA THR A 27 -12.35 9.12 5.97
C THR A 27 -12.83 7.95 5.10
N TYR A 28 -13.87 8.13 4.27
CA TYR A 28 -14.35 7.07 3.38
C TYR A 28 -13.35 6.80 2.26
N PHE A 29 -12.78 7.85 1.66
CA PHE A 29 -11.74 7.74 0.65
C PHE A 29 -10.47 7.09 1.21
N ASP A 30 -10.04 7.57 2.38
CA ASP A 30 -8.87 7.06 3.11
C ASP A 30 -9.00 5.56 3.47
N ARG A 31 -10.18 5.13 3.96
CA ARG A 31 -10.45 3.70 4.22
C ARG A 31 -10.49 2.88 2.94
N SER A 32 -11.04 3.45 1.85
CA SER A 32 -11.06 2.79 0.55
C SER A 32 -9.64 2.56 0.03
N ALA A 33 -8.75 3.55 0.13
CA ALA A 33 -7.35 3.44 -0.24
C ALA A 33 -6.63 2.31 0.53
N MET A 34 -6.78 2.25 1.85
CA MET A 34 -6.22 1.14 2.64
C MET A 34 -6.82 -0.22 2.26
N ARG A 35 -8.13 -0.28 1.96
CA ARG A 35 -8.80 -1.51 1.51
C ARG A 35 -8.26 -1.97 0.16
N ALA A 36 -8.02 -1.06 -0.77
CA ALA A 36 -7.47 -1.39 -2.09
C ALA A 36 -6.10 -2.09 -1.98
N VAL A 37 -5.20 -1.60 -1.11
CA VAL A 37 -3.91 -2.25 -0.84
C VAL A 37 -4.10 -3.67 -0.29
N ARG A 38 -4.98 -3.83 0.72
CA ARG A 38 -5.23 -5.15 1.32
C ARG A 38 -5.87 -6.14 0.34
N SER A 39 -6.78 -5.66 -0.51
CA SER A 39 -7.45 -6.48 -1.52
C SER A 39 -6.53 -6.90 -2.68
N ALA A 40 -5.47 -6.16 -2.93
CA ALA A 40 -4.49 -6.49 -3.96
C ALA A 40 -3.52 -7.60 -3.52
N ALA A 41 -3.43 -7.89 -2.21
CA ALA A 41 -2.60 -8.96 -1.71
C ALA A 41 -3.22 -10.35 -2.00
N PRO A 42 -2.37 -11.37 -2.30
CA PRO A 42 -0.92 -11.28 -2.42
C PRO A 42 -0.47 -10.72 -3.77
N PHE A 43 0.64 -9.99 -3.74
CA PHE A 43 1.37 -9.54 -4.92
C PHE A 43 2.29 -10.65 -5.44
N PRO A 44 2.86 -10.53 -6.66
CA PRO A 44 3.98 -11.36 -7.07
C PRO A 44 5.14 -11.29 -6.06
N PRO A 45 5.89 -12.39 -5.87
CA PRO A 45 7.02 -12.41 -4.96
C PRO A 45 8.13 -11.45 -5.44
N LEU A 46 8.92 -10.95 -4.49
CA LEU A 46 10.06 -10.10 -4.82
C LEU A 46 11.13 -10.90 -5.60
N PRO A 47 11.91 -10.26 -6.49
CA PRO A 47 13.00 -10.90 -7.18
C PRO A 47 13.98 -11.56 -6.19
N ARG A 48 14.56 -12.71 -6.57
CA ARG A 48 15.51 -13.43 -5.71
C ARG A 48 16.73 -12.60 -5.30
N ALA A 49 17.14 -11.66 -6.17
CA ALA A 49 18.26 -10.75 -5.93
C ALA A 49 17.94 -9.64 -4.93
N PHE A 50 16.66 -9.42 -4.58
CA PHE A 50 16.28 -8.51 -3.51
C PHE A 50 16.59 -9.17 -2.16
N THR A 51 17.51 -8.58 -1.41
CA THR A 51 18.11 -9.19 -0.20
C THR A 51 17.30 -8.95 1.06
N ASP A 52 16.56 -7.84 1.11
CA ASP A 52 15.84 -7.45 2.32
C ASP A 52 14.54 -8.26 2.48
N ASP A 53 14.05 -8.33 3.72
CA ASP A 53 12.85 -9.11 4.05
C ASP A 53 11.55 -8.52 3.50
N TYR A 54 11.57 -7.22 3.20
CA TYR A 54 10.44 -6.50 2.64
C TYR A 54 10.89 -5.29 1.82
N LEU A 55 10.00 -4.85 0.91
CA LEU A 55 10.08 -3.57 0.23
C LEU A 55 9.03 -2.62 0.82
N GLY A 56 9.47 -1.46 1.33
CA GLY A 56 8.55 -0.39 1.74
C GLY A 56 8.00 0.35 0.51
N ILE A 57 6.68 0.49 0.42
CA ILE A 57 6.00 1.13 -0.71
C ILE A 57 5.21 2.32 -0.20
N HIS A 58 5.40 3.46 -0.85
CA HIS A 58 4.61 4.68 -0.69
C HIS A 58 3.74 4.85 -1.93
N PHE A 59 2.42 4.77 -1.77
CA PHE A 59 1.49 4.79 -2.89
C PHE A 59 0.45 5.90 -2.73
N THR A 60 0.38 6.79 -3.71
CA THR A 60 -0.55 7.92 -3.73
C THR A 60 -1.83 7.56 -4.48
N PHE A 61 -2.95 7.53 -3.78
CA PHE A 61 -4.29 7.44 -4.37
C PHE A 61 -4.80 8.83 -4.69
N VAL A 62 -5.24 9.04 -5.93
CA VAL A 62 -5.82 10.30 -6.40
C VAL A 62 -7.21 10.03 -6.96
N GLN A 63 -8.22 10.70 -6.42
CA GLN A 63 -9.52 10.81 -7.08
C GLN A 63 -9.39 11.89 -8.15
N LYS A 64 -9.47 11.47 -9.41
CA LYS A 64 -9.63 12.38 -10.55
C LYS A 64 -11.11 12.68 -10.75
N ASP A 65 -11.39 13.90 -11.19
CA ASP A 65 -12.72 14.35 -11.58
C ASP A 65 -13.22 13.63 -12.84
#